data_AF-A0A1F6VRX7-F1
#
_entry.id   AF-A0A1F6VRX7-F1
#
_cell.length_a   1.000
_cell.length_b   1.000
_cell.length_c   1.000
_cell.angle_alpha   90.00
_cell.angle_beta   90.00
_cell.angle_gamma   90.00
#
_symmetry.space_group_name_H-M   'P 1'
#
loop_
_entity.id
_entity.type
_entity.pdbx_description
1 polymer ?
#
loop_
_entity_poly.entity_id
_entity_poly.type
_entity_poly.pdbx_seq_one_letter_code
_entity_poly.pdbx_strand_id
1 'polypeptide(L)'
;MIKTKNILKKSLKTLPLAFLPLIAFAQTGSTLCGPIKYSKSLQWYLCEVYKIIGQYLIPLLMLAATGFFIYGIVMFIKNANNETKRTEYKNYMTWGIVALFVMVSVWGIVAILGQIVGTDTSVIPQIRYK
;
A
#
# COMPACT_ATOMS: atom_id res chain seq x y z
N MET A 1 -16.20 -24.21 30.03
CA MET A 1 -16.30 -23.62 28.66
C MET A 1 -16.21 -22.08 28.58
N ILE A 2 -16.16 -21.33 29.70
CA ILE A 2 -16.19 -19.85 29.69
C ILE A 2 -14.80 -19.21 29.40
N LYS A 3 -13.70 -19.86 29.81
CA LYS A 3 -12.33 -19.33 29.70
C LYS A 3 -11.87 -19.13 28.24
N THR A 4 -12.30 -20.01 27.33
CA THR A 4 -11.89 -19.99 25.91
C THR A 4 -12.50 -18.82 25.14
N LYS A 5 -13.74 -18.42 25.47
CA LYS A 5 -14.41 -17.30 24.80
C LYS A 5 -13.72 -15.95 25.06
N ASN A 6 -13.15 -15.75 26.23
CA ASN A 6 -12.42 -14.51 26.56
C ASN A 6 -11.06 -14.41 25.86
N ILE A 7 -10.38 -15.54 25.63
CA ILE A 7 -9.07 -15.56 24.93
C ILE A 7 -9.26 -15.24 23.44
N LEU A 8 -10.29 -15.83 22.81
CA LEU A 8 -10.70 -15.51 21.44
C LEU A 8 -11.12 -14.05 21.26
N LYS A 9 -11.89 -13.50 22.21
CA LYS A 9 -12.28 -12.08 22.19
C LYS A 9 -11.09 -11.14 22.40
N LYS A 10 -10.06 -11.57 23.14
CA LYS A 10 -8.81 -10.84 23.35
C LYS A 10 -7.93 -10.84 22.09
N SER A 11 -7.74 -12.01 21.45
CA SER A 11 -7.00 -12.11 20.18
C SER A 11 -7.67 -11.36 19.04
N LEU A 12 -9.01 -11.36 18.97
CA LEU A 12 -9.76 -10.61 17.95
C LEU A 12 -9.58 -9.09 18.10
N LYS A 13 -9.45 -8.59 19.34
CA LYS A 13 -9.18 -7.17 19.62
C LYS A 13 -7.73 -6.77 19.36
N THR A 14 -6.77 -7.68 19.49
CA THR A 14 -5.34 -7.39 19.26
C THR A 14 -4.89 -7.62 17.80
N LEU A 15 -5.68 -8.34 17.00
CA LEU A 15 -5.42 -8.56 15.57
C LEU A 15 -5.32 -7.27 14.73
N PRO A 16 -6.21 -6.26 14.86
CA PRO A 16 -6.05 -5.03 14.10
C PRO A 16 -4.77 -4.27 14.47
N LEU A 17 -4.25 -4.46 15.69
CA LEU A 17 -3.02 -3.82 16.17
C LEU A 17 -1.77 -4.36 15.47
N ALA A 18 -1.76 -5.65 15.11
CA ALA A 18 -0.66 -6.27 14.35
C ALA A 18 -0.65 -5.85 12.87
N PHE A 19 -1.80 -5.41 12.34
CA PHE A 19 -1.96 -4.92 10.97
C PHE A 19 -1.90 -3.39 10.85
N LEU A 20 -1.83 -2.65 11.96
CA LEU A 20 -1.63 -1.19 11.97
C LEU A 20 -0.50 -0.72 11.05
N PRO A 21 0.70 -1.33 11.03
CA PRO A 21 1.74 -0.88 10.12
C PRO A 21 1.35 -1.13 8.65
N LEU A 22 0.72 -2.25 8.32
CA LEU A 22 0.25 -2.51 6.95
C LEU A 22 -0.86 -1.53 6.51
N ILE A 23 -1.72 -1.10 7.43
CA ILE A 23 -2.78 -0.12 7.14
C ILE A 23 -2.19 1.30 7.03
N ALA A 24 -1.15 1.64 7.80
CA ALA A 24 -0.45 2.91 7.68
C ALA A 24 0.20 3.07 6.30
N PHE A 25 0.74 1.99 5.72
CA PHE A 25 1.21 1.98 4.34
C PHE A 25 0.08 2.04 3.29
N ALA A 26 -1.18 1.82 3.66
CA ALA A 26 -2.33 1.98 2.77
C ALA A 26 -2.87 3.42 2.71
N GLN A 27 -2.42 4.31 3.62
CA GLN A 27 -2.92 5.69 3.71
C GLN A 27 -2.11 6.70 2.89
N THR A 28 -0.96 6.31 2.37
CA THR A 28 -0.24 7.16 1.45
C THR A 28 -0.94 7.08 0.09
N GLY A 29 -1.54 8.17 -0.38
CA GLY A 29 -2.26 8.17 -1.66
C GLY A 29 -3.21 9.36 -1.91
N SER A 30 -3.15 10.42 -1.11
CA SER A 30 -4.06 11.57 -1.21
C SER A 30 -3.35 12.93 -1.37
N THR A 31 -2.15 12.97 -1.96
CA THR A 31 -1.37 14.22 -2.12
C THR A 31 -1.33 14.80 -3.54
N LEU A 32 -2.11 14.29 -4.51
CA LEU A 32 -2.31 15.05 -5.77
C LEU A 32 -3.53 15.99 -5.74
N CYS A 33 -4.26 16.01 -4.63
CA CYS A 33 -5.37 16.91 -4.40
C CYS A 33 -4.97 18.17 -3.59
N GLY A 34 -3.67 18.35 -3.32
CA GLY A 34 -3.03 19.53 -2.70
C GLY A 34 -1.59 19.20 -2.26
N PRO A 35 -0.58 20.12 -2.31
CA PRO A 35 -0.59 21.57 -2.48
C PRO A 35 0.01 22.04 -3.83
N ILE A 36 -0.21 21.29 -4.92
CA ILE A 36 0.32 21.69 -6.23
C ILE A 36 -0.64 22.69 -6.89
N LYS A 37 -0.18 23.92 -7.11
CA LYS A 37 -0.96 25.01 -7.74
C LYS A 37 -1.01 24.84 -9.26
N TYR A 38 -2.09 24.25 -9.76
CA TYR A 38 -2.41 24.21 -11.20
C TYR A 38 -3.53 25.21 -11.54
N SER A 39 -3.79 25.42 -12.84
CA SER A 39 -4.94 26.20 -13.30
C SER A 39 -6.27 25.58 -12.82
N LYS A 40 -7.20 26.43 -12.36
CA LYS A 40 -8.51 26.08 -11.75
C LYS A 40 -9.30 25.04 -12.57
N SER A 41 -9.18 25.10 -13.89
CA SER A 41 -9.90 24.26 -14.85
C SER A 41 -9.31 22.85 -15.04
N LEU A 42 -8.01 22.67 -14.75
CA LEU A 42 -7.34 21.37 -14.90
C LEU A 42 -7.30 20.63 -13.56
N GLN A 43 -7.26 21.38 -12.46
CA GLN A 43 -7.16 20.83 -11.11
C GLN A 43 -8.38 19.98 -10.72
N TRP A 44 -9.59 20.33 -11.17
CA TRP A 44 -10.80 19.55 -10.80
C TRP A 44 -10.85 18.18 -11.48
N TYR A 45 -10.48 18.09 -12.75
CA TYR A 45 -10.44 16.81 -13.48
C TYR A 45 -9.36 15.87 -12.95
N LEU A 46 -8.14 16.39 -12.74
CA LEU A 46 -7.03 15.60 -12.24
C LEU A 46 -7.28 15.11 -10.80
N CYS A 47 -7.90 15.94 -9.97
CA CYS A 47 -8.23 15.59 -8.60
C CYS A 47 -9.28 14.46 -8.52
N GLU A 48 -10.30 14.48 -9.38
CA GLU A 48 -11.34 13.45 -9.36
C GLU A 48 -10.81 12.09 -9.85
N VAL A 49 -10.04 12.10 -10.95
CA VAL A 49 -9.41 10.90 -11.50
C VAL A 49 -8.40 10.32 -10.52
N TYR A 50 -7.56 11.18 -9.91
CA TYR A 50 -6.56 10.71 -8.97
C TYR A 50 -7.15 10.25 -7.64
N LYS A 51 -8.25 10.84 -7.18
CA LYS A 51 -8.95 10.37 -5.99
C LYS A 51 -9.53 8.97 -6.20
N ILE A 52 -10.07 8.67 -7.37
CA ILE A 52 -10.58 7.32 -7.68
C ILE A 52 -9.43 6.31 -7.75
N ILE A 53 -8.34 6.65 -8.44
CA ILE A 53 -7.19 5.74 -8.63
C ILE A 53 -6.39 5.59 -7.33
N GLY A 54 -5.99 6.70 -6.70
CA GLY A 54 -5.14 6.70 -5.52
C GLY A 54 -5.82 6.13 -4.27
N GLN A 55 -7.09 6.45 -4.05
CA GLN A 55 -7.80 6.05 -2.83
C GLN A 55 -8.37 4.63 -2.88
N TYR A 56 -8.69 4.11 -4.07
CA TYR A 56 -9.33 2.80 -4.20
C TYR A 56 -8.46 1.77 -4.93
N LEU A 57 -7.81 2.16 -6.04
CA LEU A 57 -7.05 1.20 -6.85
C LEU A 57 -5.78 0.75 -6.13
N ILE A 58 -4.99 1.67 -5.59
CA ILE A 58 -3.73 1.35 -4.90
C ILE A 58 -3.94 0.40 -3.70
N PRO A 59 -4.84 0.68 -2.73
CA PRO A 59 -5.05 -0.24 -1.61
C PRO A 59 -5.66 -1.58 -2.04
N LEU A 60 -6.46 -1.62 -3.11
CA LEU A 60 -6.97 -2.87 -3.68
C LEU A 60 -5.86 -3.74 -4.27
N LEU A 61 -4.91 -3.15 -5.01
CA LEU A 61 -3.76 -3.88 -5.56
C LEU A 61 -2.82 -4.37 -4.46
N MET A 62 -2.63 -3.59 -3.38
CA MET A 62 -1.84 -4.02 -2.22
C MET A 62 -2.45 -5.23 -1.50
N LEU A 63 -3.78 -5.23 -1.33
CA LEU A 63 -4.52 -6.36 -0.78
C LEU A 63 -4.40 -7.59 -1.68
N ALA A 64 -4.57 -7.42 -2.98
CA ALA A 64 -4.45 -8.50 -3.96
C ALA A 64 -3.01 -9.08 -3.99
N ALA A 65 -1.98 -8.22 -3.98
CA ALA A 65 -0.57 -8.63 -3.99
C ALA A 65 -0.20 -9.41 -2.72
N THR A 66 -0.59 -8.91 -1.55
CA THR A 66 -0.35 -9.60 -0.28
C THR A 66 -1.13 -10.92 -0.20
N GLY A 67 -2.36 -10.95 -0.71
CA GLY A 67 -3.17 -12.16 -0.82
C GLY A 67 -2.52 -13.22 -1.71
N PHE A 68 -2.02 -12.85 -2.88
CA PHE A 68 -1.30 -13.74 -3.78
C PHE A 68 0.00 -14.27 -3.16
N PHE A 69 0.72 -13.42 -2.45
CA PHE A 69 1.93 -13.82 -1.72
C PHE A 69 1.64 -14.87 -0.64
N ILE A 70 0.61 -14.66 0.19
CA ILE A 70 0.19 -15.61 1.21
C ILE A 70 -0.31 -16.91 0.58
N TYR A 71 -1.09 -16.83 -0.51
CA TYR A 71 -1.56 -18.01 -1.25
C TYR A 71 -0.39 -18.86 -1.78
N GLY A 72 0.64 -18.22 -2.33
CA GLY A 72 1.86 -18.91 -2.80
C GLY A 72 2.56 -19.68 -1.68
N ILE A 73 2.70 -19.09 -0.49
CA ILE A 73 3.32 -19.74 0.68
C ILE A 73 2.49 -20.94 1.16
N VAL A 74 1.17 -20.76 1.29
CA VAL A 74 0.26 -21.83 1.76
C VAL A 74 0.28 -23.01 0.79
N MET A 75 0.28 -22.75 -0.51
CA MET A 75 0.31 -23.78 -1.55
C MET A 75 1.67 -24.51 -1.58
N PHE A 76 2.77 -23.79 -1.34
CA PHE A 76 4.11 -24.36 -1.22
C PHE A 76 4.22 -25.34 -0.03
N ILE A 77 3.70 -24.96 1.14
CA ILE A 77 3.73 -25.81 2.35
C ILE A 77 2.82 -27.04 2.19
N LYS A 78 1.61 -26.86 1.63
CA LYS A 78 0.66 -27.98 1.43
C LYS A 78 1.17 -29.03 0.46
N ASN A 79 1.98 -28.65 -0.53
CA ASN A 79 2.50 -29.56 -1.55
C ASN A 79 3.97 -29.96 -1.31
N ALA A 80 4.47 -29.81 -0.07
CA ALA A 80 5.86 -30.10 0.27
C ALA A 80 6.31 -31.55 -0.01
N ASN A 81 5.35 -32.49 -0.09
CA ASN A 81 5.62 -33.92 -0.28
C ASN A 81 5.72 -34.37 -1.76
N ASN A 82 5.48 -33.49 -2.72
CA ASN A 82 5.59 -33.78 -4.16
C ASN A 82 6.67 -32.89 -4.80
N GLU A 83 7.79 -33.46 -5.23
CA GLU A 83 8.93 -32.70 -5.77
C GLU A 83 8.58 -31.86 -6.99
N THR A 84 7.77 -32.38 -7.92
CA THR A 84 7.33 -31.67 -9.13
C THR A 84 6.48 -30.45 -8.83
N LYS A 85 5.57 -30.56 -7.85
CA LYS A 85 4.73 -29.45 -7.43
C LYS A 85 5.52 -28.44 -6.59
N ARG A 86 6.53 -28.91 -5.86
CA ARG A 86 7.40 -28.05 -5.05
C ARG A 86 8.18 -27.05 -5.91
N THR A 87 8.75 -27.50 -7.03
CA THR A 87 9.47 -26.61 -7.96
C THR A 87 8.53 -25.59 -8.60
N GLU A 88 7.32 -25.99 -8.97
CA GLU A 88 6.31 -25.09 -9.52
C GLU A 88 5.93 -23.99 -8.52
N TYR A 89 5.59 -24.35 -7.28
CA TYR A 89 5.22 -23.38 -6.24
C TYR A 89 6.39 -22.51 -5.77
N LYS A 90 7.62 -23.02 -5.88
CA LYS A 90 8.82 -22.21 -5.64
C LYS A 90 8.94 -21.07 -6.66
N ASN A 91 8.61 -21.33 -7.94
CA ASN A 91 8.55 -20.28 -8.96
C ASN A 91 7.44 -19.28 -8.69
N TYR A 92 6.25 -19.73 -8.28
CA TYR A 92 5.16 -18.83 -7.88
C TYR A 92 5.55 -17.91 -6.71
N MET A 93 6.33 -18.41 -5.74
CA MET A 93 6.83 -17.62 -4.63
C MET A 93 7.79 -16.51 -5.12
N THR A 94 8.69 -16.83 -6.06
CA THR A 94 9.58 -15.84 -6.68
C THR A 94 8.78 -14.75 -7.41
N TRP A 95 7.76 -15.13 -8.18
CA TRP A 95 6.86 -14.18 -8.85
C TRP A 95 6.10 -13.29 -7.86
N GLY A 96 5.69 -13.84 -6.71
CA GLY A 96 5.08 -13.06 -5.63
C GLY A 96 6.03 -12.02 -5.02
N ILE A 97 7.30 -12.40 -4.76
CA ILE A 97 8.32 -11.47 -4.27
C ILE A 97 8.59 -10.35 -5.29
N VAL A 98 8.67 -10.68 -6.58
CA VAL A 98 8.90 -9.68 -7.63
C VAL A 98 7.75 -8.68 -7.69
N ALA A 99 6.49 -9.15 -7.60
CA ALA A 99 5.32 -8.27 -7.56
C ALA A 99 5.35 -7.32 -6.36
N LEU A 100 5.70 -7.81 -5.16
CA LEU A 100 5.85 -6.97 -3.97
C LEU A 100 6.98 -5.95 -4.14
N PHE A 101 8.12 -6.36 -4.69
CA PHE A 101 9.25 -5.48 -4.93
C PHE A 101 8.89 -4.32 -5.86
N VAL A 102 8.19 -4.59 -6.96
CA VAL A 102 7.75 -3.54 -7.90
C VAL A 102 6.79 -2.55 -7.22
N MET A 103 5.83 -3.05 -6.44
CA MET A 103 4.88 -2.17 -5.73
C MET A 103 5.57 -1.24 -4.73
N VAL A 104 6.53 -1.75 -3.96
CA VAL A 104 7.32 -0.94 -3.02
C VAL A 104 8.27 0.03 -3.74
N SER A 105 8.88 -0.42 -4.84
CA SER A 105 9.80 0.39 -5.65
C SER A 105 9.11 1.63 -6.22
N VAL A 106 7.91 1.50 -6.77
CA VAL A 106 7.12 2.65 -7.27
C VAL A 106 6.86 3.66 -6.15
N TRP A 107 6.49 3.20 -4.95
CA TRP A 107 6.27 4.07 -3.79
C TRP A 107 7.53 4.80 -3.32
N GLY A 108 8.66 4.10 -3.26
CA GLY A 108 9.94 4.69 -2.89
C GLY A 108 10.37 5.77 -3.89
N ILE A 109 10.23 5.49 -5.19
CA ILE A 109 10.58 6.43 -6.26
C ILE A 109 9.65 7.64 -6.24
N VAL A 110 8.34 7.45 -6.09
CA VAL A 110 7.37 8.56 -6.01
C VAL A 110 7.63 9.45 -4.79
N ALA A 111 7.99 8.88 -3.65
CA ALA A 111 8.32 9.64 -2.44
C ALA A 111 9.56 10.53 -2.66
N ILE A 112 10.62 9.96 -3.25
CA ILE A 112 11.85 10.69 -3.56
C ILE A 112 11.59 11.78 -4.61
N LEU A 113 10.83 11.47 -5.66
CA LEU A 113 10.45 12.45 -6.68
C LEU A 113 9.62 13.59 -6.09
N GLY A 114 8.70 13.30 -5.15
CA GLY A 114 7.94 14.32 -4.44
C GLY A 114 8.83 15.29 -3.66
N GLN A 115 9.88 14.77 -3.02
CA GLN A 115 10.87 15.59 -2.31
C GLN A 115 11.69 16.47 -3.25
N ILE A 116 12.09 15.93 -4.41
CA ILE A 116 12.92 16.66 -5.39
C ILE A 116 12.10 17.72 -6.13
N VAL A 117 10.82 17.45 -6.41
CA VAL A 117 9.92 18.35 -7.15
C VAL A 117 9.37 19.50 -6.29
N GLY A 118 9.66 19.52 -4.97
CA GLY A 118 9.42 20.70 -4.13
C GLY A 118 7.95 21.01 -3.90
N THR A 119 7.17 20.02 -3.44
CA THR A 119 5.80 20.23 -2.96
C THR A 119 5.72 20.79 -1.53
N ASP A 120 6.86 21.15 -0.92
CA ASP A 120 6.92 21.94 0.30
C ASP A 120 6.55 23.40 0.02
N THR A 121 5.24 23.65 -0.01
CA THR A 121 4.70 24.98 0.23
C THR A 121 5.25 25.53 1.54
N SER A 122 5.97 26.66 1.48
CA SER A 122 6.19 27.68 2.53
C SER A 122 7.64 28.18 2.65
N VAL A 123 8.25 28.70 1.57
CA VAL A 123 9.40 29.61 1.71
C VAL A 123 9.36 30.76 0.70
N ILE A 124 8.18 31.26 0.36
CA ILE A 124 8.08 32.62 -0.18
C ILE A 124 7.57 33.50 0.96
N PRO A 125 8.44 34.28 1.62
CA PRO A 125 7.96 35.30 2.54
C PRO A 125 7.11 36.29 1.74
N GLN A 126 5.80 36.34 2.02
CA GLN A 126 4.96 37.43 1.56
C GLN A 126 5.49 38.73 2.19
N ILE A 127 6.19 39.54 1.39
CA ILE A 127 6.54 40.91 1.79
C ILE A 127 5.22 41.66 1.99
N ARG A 128 4.83 41.85 3.24
CA ARG A 128 3.75 42.74 3.67
C ARG A 128 4.16 44.18 3.33
N TYR A 129 3.80 44.64 2.14
CA TYR A 129 3.82 46.07 1.84
C TYR A 129 2.70 46.75 2.65
N LYS A 130 3.08 47.79 3.38
CA LYS A 130 2.24 48.60 4.27
C LYS A 130 1.45 49.61 3.45
#